data_AF-A0A4U0YXD7-F1
#
_entry.id   AF-A0A4U0YXD7-F1
#
_cell.length_a   1.000
_cell.length_b   1.000
_cell.length_c   1.000
_cell.angle_alpha   90.00
_cell.angle_beta   90.00
_cell.angle_gamma   90.00
#
_symmetry.space_group_name_H-M   'P 1'
#
loop_
_entity.id
_entity.type
_entity.pdbx_description
1 polymer ?
#
loop_
_entity_poly.entity_id
_entity_poly.type
_entity_poly.pdbx_seq_one_letter_code
_entity_poly.pdbx_strand_id
1 'polypeptide(L)'
;YPGDDIPIIKGSALHAMNGTRPEIGEESIKALIKAVDEYIPTPARAVDQPFLMPVEDVFSISGRGTVATGRIERGVVKVGEEVE
;
A
#
# COMPACT_ATOMS: atom_id res chain seq x y z
N TYR A 1 11.08 -18.86 9.90
CA TYR A 1 11.14 -17.40 9.65
C TYR A 1 12.51 -16.92 10.08
N PRO A 2 13.29 -16.23 9.24
CA PRO A 2 14.60 -15.70 9.60
C PRO A 2 14.42 -14.46 10.47
N GLY A 3 14.21 -14.64 11.78
CA GLY A 3 14.02 -13.52 12.71
C GLY A 3 15.25 -12.62 12.84
N ASP A 4 16.43 -13.19 12.59
CA ASP A 4 17.73 -12.51 12.76
C ASP A 4 18.02 -11.49 11.64
N ASP A 5 17.41 -11.65 10.46
CA ASP A 5 17.66 -10.80 9.30
C ASP A 5 16.61 -9.68 9.11
N ILE A 6 15.61 -9.60 10.00
CA ILE A 6 14.53 -8.61 9.89
C ILE A 6 15.07 -7.23 10.30
N PRO A 7 14.97 -6.20 9.44
CA PRO A 7 15.39 -4.85 9.81
C PRO A 7 14.49 -4.28 10.92
N ILE A 8 15.10 -3.83 12.02
CA ILE A 8 14.41 -3.19 13.15
C ILE A 8 14.89 -1.76 13.30
N ILE A 9 14.01 -0.80 13.03
CA ILE A 9 14.29 0.63 13.16
C ILE A 9 13.64 1.14 14.45
N LYS A 10 14.45 1.72 15.35
CA LYS A 10 13.97 2.31 16.61
C LYS A 10 13.64 3.78 16.40
N GLY A 11 12.46 4.20 16.86
CA GLY A 11 11.98 5.57 16.70
C GLY A 11 10.74 5.88 17.53
N SER A 12 10.18 7.07 17.32
CA SER A 12 8.99 7.61 17.96
C SER A 12 8.11 8.28 16.89
N ALA A 13 6.99 7.65 16.56
CA ALA A 13 5.99 8.21 15.65
C ALA A 13 5.39 9.51 16.19
N LEU A 14 5.25 9.63 17.52
CA LEU A 14 4.77 10.86 18.17
C LEU A 14 5.70 12.05 17.88
N HIS A 15 7.01 11.83 17.98
CA HIS A 15 8.00 12.88 17.80
C HIS A 15 8.12 13.28 16.33
N ALA A 16 8.00 12.30 15.42
CA ALA A 16 7.88 12.54 13.99
C ALA A 16 6.65 13.41 13.66
N MET A 17 5.47 13.05 14.18
CA MET A 17 4.24 13.81 13.95
C MET A 17 4.31 15.24 14.52
N ASN A 18 4.94 15.41 15.68
CA ASN A 18 5.05 16.70 16.35
C ASN A 18 6.23 17.55 15.87
N GLY A 19 7.06 17.05 14.95
CA GLY A 19 8.25 17.77 14.45
C GLY A 19 9.30 18.04 15.54
N THR A 20 9.40 17.16 16.55
CA THR A 20 10.36 17.29 17.65
C THR A 20 11.36 16.15 17.60
N ARG A 21 12.59 16.37 18.10
CA ARG A 21 13.63 15.33 18.20
C ARG A 21 13.79 14.52 16.90
N PRO A 22 14.23 15.15 15.80
CA PRO A 22 14.26 14.56 14.46
C PRO A 22 14.97 13.20 14.41
N GLU A 23 15.99 13.00 15.25
CA GLU A 23 16.84 11.81 15.29
C GLU A 23 16.07 10.53 15.63
N ILE A 24 15.05 10.64 16.48
CA ILE A 24 14.12 9.54 16.77
C ILE A 24 12.74 9.75 16.15
N GLY A 25 12.51 10.90 15.52
CA GLY A 25 11.26 11.25 14.85
C GLY A 25 11.36 11.03 13.35
N GLU A 26 11.39 12.11 12.59
CA GLU A 26 11.39 12.12 11.12
C GLU A 26 12.48 11.24 10.50
N GLU A 27 13.72 11.28 11.03
CA GLU A 27 14.83 10.51 10.48
C GLU A 27 14.62 9.00 10.64
N SER A 28 14.04 8.57 11.77
CA SER A 28 13.70 7.17 12.00
C SER A 28 12.61 6.67 11.02
N ILE A 29 11.64 7.52 10.66
CA ILE A 29 10.62 7.19 9.67
C ILE A 29 11.24 7.08 8.28
N LYS A 30 12.12 8.00 7.89
CA LYS A 30 12.86 7.91 6.62
C LYS A 30 13.69 6.62 6.54
N ALA A 31 14.36 6.24 7.63
CA ALA A 31 15.11 5.00 7.70
C ALA A 31 14.19 3.76 7.60
N LEU A 32 13.02 3.79 8.22
CA LEU A 32 12.02 2.73 8.10
C LEU A 32 11.53 2.56 6.67
N ILE A 33 11.16 3.65 5.99
CA ILE A 33 10.68 3.59 4.60
C ILE A 33 11.78 3.09 3.67
N LYS A 34 13.03 3.55 3.85
CA LYS A 34 14.17 3.01 3.11
C LYS A 34 14.35 1.51 3.30
N ALA A 35 14.23 1.02 4.54
CA ALA A 35 14.34 -0.41 4.81
C ALA A 35 13.18 -1.21 4.18
N VAL A 36 11.97 -0.65 4.13
CA VAL A 36 10.85 -1.24 3.39
C VAL A 36 11.20 -1.40 1.91
N ASP A 37 11.70 -0.33 1.27
CA ASP A 37 12.07 -0.35 -0.15
C ASP A 37 13.20 -1.36 -0.45
N GLU A 38 14.18 -1.50 0.45
CA GLU A 38 15.33 -2.39 0.26
C GLU A 38 15.04 -3.85 0.63
N TYR A 39 14.23 -4.10 1.67
CA TYR A 39 14.02 -5.44 2.22
C TYR A 39 12.80 -6.16 1.62
N ILE A 40 11.74 -5.43 1.26
CA ILE A 40 10.52 -6.02 0.72
C ILE A 40 10.60 -5.98 -0.81
N PRO A 41 10.77 -7.13 -1.49
CA PRO A 41 10.82 -7.14 -2.94
C PRO A 41 9.48 -6.68 -3.52
N THR A 42 9.54 -5.88 -4.58
CA THR A 42 8.32 -5.47 -5.29
C THR A 42 7.67 -6.71 -5.90
N PRO A 43 6.40 -7.02 -5.56
CA PRO A 43 5.72 -8.19 -6.12
C PRO A 43 5.48 -8.01 -7.62
N ALA A 44 5.62 -9.10 -8.38
CA ALA A 44 5.26 -9.11 -9.79
C ALA A 44 3.77 -8.84 -9.95
N ARG A 45 3.40 -7.97 -10.90
CA ARG A 45 2.00 -7.68 -11.23
C ARG A 45 1.55 -8.62 -12.35
N ALA A 46 0.47 -9.36 -12.11
CA ALA A 46 -0.10 -10.31 -13.08
C ALA A 46 -0.98 -9.61 -14.13
N VAL A 47 -0.42 -8.63 -14.85
CA VAL A 47 -1.17 -7.75 -15.78
C VAL A 47 -1.67 -8.46 -17.04
N ASP A 48 -1.04 -9.57 -17.44
CA ASP A 48 -1.39 -10.32 -18.66
C ASP A 48 -2.51 -11.35 -18.43
N GLN A 49 -3.05 -11.43 -17.22
CA GLN A 49 -4.17 -12.32 -16.89
C GLN A 49 -5.52 -11.60 -17.08
N PRO A 50 -6.64 -12.33 -17.17
CA PRO A 50 -7.96 -11.71 -17.14
C PRO A 50 -8.17 -10.86 -15.88
N PHE A 51 -8.88 -9.74 -16.03
CA PHE A 51 -9.21 -8.85 -14.91
C PHE A 51 -9.87 -9.60 -13.76
N LEU A 52 -9.40 -9.35 -12.54
CA LEU A 52 -10.05 -9.78 -11.32
C LEU A 52 -9.72 -8.78 -10.21
N MET A 53 -10.77 -8.27 -9.57
CA MET A 53 -10.68 -7.36 -8.44
C MET A 53 -11.66 -7.82 -7.36
N PRO A 54 -11.18 -8.30 -6.19
CA PRO A 54 -12.04 -8.56 -5.05
C PRO A 54 -12.69 -7.25 -4.59
N VAL A 55 -14.00 -7.27 -4.33
CA VAL A 55 -14.72 -6.13 -3.77
C VAL A 55 -14.49 -6.08 -2.27
N GLU A 56 -13.85 -5.01 -1.80
CA GLU A 56 -13.60 -4.72 -0.38
C GLU A 56 -14.76 -3.94 0.25
N ASP A 57 -15.31 -2.96 -0.47
CA ASP A 57 -16.43 -2.14 0.00
C ASP A 57 -17.25 -1.59 -1.18
N VAL A 58 -18.48 -1.14 -0.90
CA VAL A 58 -19.42 -0.61 -1.89
C VAL A 58 -20.06 0.68 -1.38
N PHE A 59 -19.95 1.73 -2.19
CA PHE A 59 -20.50 3.05 -1.89
C PHE A 59 -21.56 3.46 -2.91
N SER A 60 -22.56 4.21 -2.45
CA SER A 60 -23.51 4.91 -3.31
C SER A 60 -23.18 6.40 -3.31
N ILE A 61 -22.66 6.91 -4.42
CA ILE A 61 -22.26 8.31 -4.56
C ILE A 61 -23.32 9.07 -5.38
N SER A 62 -23.95 10.07 -4.76
CA SER A 62 -24.96 10.90 -5.43
C SER A 62 -24.40 11.54 -6.70
N GLY A 63 -25.11 11.39 -7.82
CA GLY A 63 -24.69 11.90 -9.13
C GLY A 63 -23.60 11.10 -9.86
N ARG A 64 -23.07 10.02 -9.26
CA ARG A 64 -22.09 9.12 -9.91
C ARG A 64 -22.53 7.66 -9.97
N GLY A 65 -23.39 7.22 -9.04
CA GLY A 65 -23.86 5.84 -8.96
C GLY A 65 -23.11 5.01 -7.93
N THR A 66 -23.17 3.69 -8.08
CA THR A 66 -22.52 2.72 -7.19
C THR A 66 -21.04 2.58 -7.55
N VAL A 67 -20.18 2.61 -6.53
CA VAL A 67 -18.73 2.46 -6.66
C VAL A 67 -18.28 1.32 -5.77
N ALA A 68 -17.77 0.24 -6.37
CA ALA A 68 -17.06 -0.82 -5.67
C ALA A 68 -15.58 -0.46 -5.55
N THR A 69 -14.98 -0.69 -4.38
CA THR A 69 -13.55 -0.47 -4.13
C THR A 69 -12.85 -1.80 -3.87
N GLY A 70 -11.61 -1.91 -4.31
CA GLY A 70 -10.75 -3.04 -4.01
C GLY A 70 -9.40 -2.91 -4.72
N ARG A 71 -8.45 -3.75 -4.32
CA ARG A 71 -7.18 -3.89 -5.05
C ARG A 71 -7.35 -4.87 -6.21
N ILE A 72 -6.97 -4.46 -7.42
CA ILE A 72 -6.88 -5.38 -8.57
C ILE A 72 -5.86 -6.48 -8.24
N GLU A 73 -6.33 -7.72 -8.23
CA GLU A 73 -5.48 -8.89 -7.97
C GLU A 73 -4.69 -9.26 -9.22
N ARG A 74 -5.33 -9.18 -10.39
CA ARG A 74 -4.73 -9.48 -11.69
C ARG A 74 -5.44 -8.79 -12.85
N GLY A 75 -4.74 -8.74 -13.98
CA GLY A 75 -5.20 -8.11 -15.21
C GLY A 75 -5.21 -6.58 -15.15
N VAL A 76 -5.90 -6.00 -16.13
CA VAL A 76 -6.09 -4.56 -16.30
C VAL A 76 -7.55 -4.34 -16.69
N VAL A 77 -8.15 -3.25 -16.21
CA VAL A 77 -9.47 -2.79 -16.66
C VAL A 77 -9.37 -1.36 -17.15
N LYS A 78 -10.07 -1.04 -18.24
CA LYS A 78 -10.20 0.31 -18.79
C LYS A 78 -11.63 0.80 -18.67
N VAL A 79 -11.80 2.12 -18.67
CA VAL A 79 -13.13 2.74 -18.64
C VAL A 79 -13.96 2.29 -19.84
N GLY A 80 -15.14 1.75 -19.58
CA GLY A 80 -16.08 1.28 -20.60
C GLY A 80 -15.94 -0.19 -20.98
N GLU A 81 -14.96 -0.92 -20.43
CA GLU A 81 -14.92 -2.39 -20.56
C GLU A 81 -16.03 -3.02 -19.71
N GLU A 82 -16.69 -4.02 -20.25
CA GLU A 82 -17.66 -4.83 -19.50
C GLU A 82 -16.92 -5.73 -18.51
N VAL A 83 -17.46 -5.85 -17.30
CA VAL A 83 -16.93 -6.68 -16.21
C VAL A 83 -18.06 -7.47 -15.56
N GLU A 84 -17.73 -8.64 -15.02
CA GLU A 84 -18.63 -9.50 -14.25
C GLU A 84 -18.02 -9.89 -12.90
#